data_AF-A0A804JXY5-F1
#
_entry.id   AF-A0A804JXY5-F1
#
_cell.length_a   1.000
_cell.length_b   1.000
_cell.length_c   1.000
_cell.angle_alpha   90.00
_cell.angle_beta   90.00
_cell.angle_gamma   90.00
#
_symmetry.space_group_name_H-M   'P 1'
#
loop_
_entity.id
_entity.type
_entity.pdbx_description
1 polymer ?
#
loop_
_entity_poly.entity_id
_entity_poly.type
_entity_poly.pdbx_seq_one_letter_code
_entity_poly.pdbx_strand_id
1 'polypeptide(L)'
;MLSDLTPPLATQVRLFLENPLCRRMKRLLARNYISIYQECATRNDALLELAKLDFNLLQCLHHDEIKSISIWWNDLFLTKNLSFARDRVVECYY
;
A
#
# COMPACT_ATOMS: atom_id res chain seq x y z
N MET A 1 8.99 -27.86 -2.32
CA MET A 1 9.86 -26.66 -2.37
C MET A 1 9.28 -25.48 -1.60
N LEU A 2 8.11 -24.94 -1.94
CA LEU A 2 7.39 -23.98 -1.05
C LEU A 2 6.67 -24.67 0.11
N SER A 3 6.28 -25.94 -0.09
CA SER A 3 5.66 -26.83 0.89
C SER A 3 6.54 -27.12 2.12
N ASP A 4 7.85 -26.92 1.99
CA ASP A 4 8.84 -27.33 2.98
C ASP A 4 9.24 -26.16 3.90
N LEU A 5 8.72 -24.96 3.61
CA LEU A 5 8.95 -23.73 4.38
C LEU A 5 7.77 -23.48 5.31
N THR A 6 8.05 -23.01 6.52
CA THR A 6 7.03 -22.57 7.47
C THR A 6 6.73 -21.06 7.31
N PRO A 7 5.51 -20.60 7.63
CA PRO A 7 5.23 -19.17 7.78
C PRO A 7 6.10 -18.55 8.90
N PRO A 8 6.56 -17.29 8.76
CA PRO A 8 6.27 -16.33 7.70
C PRO A 8 7.17 -16.43 6.45
N LEU A 9 8.22 -17.27 6.48
CA LEU A 9 9.21 -17.38 5.41
C LEU A 9 8.59 -17.87 4.09
N ALA A 10 7.69 -18.85 4.14
CA ALA A 10 6.98 -19.32 2.96
C ALA A 10 6.20 -18.20 2.25
N THR A 11 5.51 -17.35 3.03
CA THR A 11 4.76 -16.19 2.54
C THR A 11 5.67 -15.17 1.89
N GLN A 12 6.82 -14.89 2.51
CA GLN A 12 7.81 -13.95 2.00
C GLN A 12 8.41 -14.43 0.66
N VAL A 13 8.81 -15.70 0.57
CA VAL A 13 9.37 -16.28 -0.66
C VAL A 13 8.34 -16.27 -1.79
N ARG A 14 7.10 -16.70 -1.52
CA ARG A 14 6.02 -16.68 -2.52
C ARG A 14 5.81 -15.27 -3.08
N LEU A 15 5.71 -14.27 -2.20
CA LEU A 15 5.58 -12.88 -2.64
C LEU A 15 6.75 -12.49 -3.54
N PHE A 16 8.00 -12.71 -3.14
CA PHE A 16 9.14 -12.31 -3.97
C PHE A 16 9.20 -12.99 -5.34
N LEU A 17 8.71 -14.23 -5.45
CA LEU A 17 8.61 -14.93 -6.73
C LEU A 17 7.50 -14.37 -7.62
N GLU A 18 6.36 -13.96 -7.06
CA GLU A 18 5.26 -13.35 -7.82
C GLU A 18 5.64 -11.99 -8.40
N ASN A 19 6.41 -11.18 -7.66
CA ASN A 19 6.85 -9.87 -8.15
C ASN A 19 8.22 -9.49 -7.53
N PRO A 20 9.28 -9.33 -8.33
CA PRO A 20 10.60 -8.96 -7.82
C PRO A 20 10.62 -7.63 -7.05
N LEU A 21 11.48 -7.54 -6.03
CA LEU A 21 11.65 -6.35 -5.19
C LEU A 21 11.83 -5.05 -6.00
N CYS A 22 12.62 -5.08 -7.06
CA CYS A 22 12.95 -3.91 -7.88
C CYS A 22 11.77 -3.37 -8.70
N ARG A 23 10.69 -4.15 -8.87
CA ARG A 23 9.50 -3.77 -9.66
C ARG A 23 8.31 -3.37 -8.80
N ARG A 24 8.47 -3.36 -7.47
CA ARG A 24 7.37 -3.10 -6.52
C ARG A 24 7.32 -1.64 -6.10
N MET A 25 6.10 -1.13 -5.98
CA MET A 25 5.84 0.12 -5.28
C MET A 25 6.24 -0.02 -3.81
N LYS A 26 7.14 0.86 -3.35
CA LYS A 26 7.72 0.83 -2.00
C LYS A 26 6.64 0.77 -0.91
N ARG A 27 5.56 1.53 -1.09
CA ARG A 27 4.47 1.65 -0.11
C ARG A 27 3.65 0.35 0.01
N LEU A 28 3.32 -0.29 -1.11
CA LEU A 28 2.63 -1.57 -1.14
C LEU A 28 3.51 -2.68 -0.54
N LEU A 29 4.80 -2.66 -0.85
CA LEU A 29 5.77 -3.56 -0.26
C LEU A 29 5.85 -3.39 1.26
N ALA A 30 5.96 -2.15 1.75
CA ALA A 30 6.00 -1.86 3.18
C ALA A 30 4.75 -2.38 3.90
N ARG A 31 3.55 -2.13 3.34
CA ARG A 31 2.28 -2.63 3.88
C ARG A 31 2.28 -4.16 4.04
N ASN A 32 2.68 -4.88 3.00
CA ASN A 32 2.72 -6.34 3.02
C ASN A 32 3.77 -6.86 4.01
N TYR A 33 4.95 -6.22 4.03
CA TYR A 33 6.05 -6.65 4.87
C TYR A 33 5.81 -6.40 6.37
N ILE A 34 5.11 -5.32 6.75
CA ILE A 34 4.71 -5.08 8.15
C ILE A 34 3.92 -6.27 8.70
N SER A 35 2.98 -6.82 7.93
CA SER A 35 2.19 -7.99 8.33
C SER A 35 3.05 -9.26 8.45
N ILE A 36 3.98 -9.48 7.52
CA ILE A 36 4.91 -10.63 7.55
C ILE A 36 5.86 -10.52 8.74
N TYR A 37 6.41 -9.33 8.98
CA TYR A 37 7.35 -9.07 10.08
C TYR A 37 6.69 -9.24 11.45
N GLN A 38 5.40 -8.92 11.55
CA GLN A 38 4.61 -9.19 12.75
C GLN A 38 4.57 -10.68 13.10
N GLU A 39 4.59 -11.60 12.13
CA GLU A 39 4.58 -13.05 12.40
C GLU A 39 5.99 -13.61 12.70
N CYS A 40 7.04 -12.80 12.58
CA CYS A 40 8.41 -13.24 12.80
C CYS A 40 8.73 -13.39 14.29
N ALA A 41 9.22 -14.57 14.69
CA ALA A 41 9.59 -14.87 16.08
C ALA A 41 10.77 -14.02 16.60
N THR A 42 11.66 -13.56 15.71
CA THR A 42 12.84 -12.75 16.05
C THR A 42 12.63 -11.25 15.82
N ARG A 43 11.36 -10.81 15.72
CA ARG A 43 11.04 -9.41 15.45
C ARG A 43 11.47 -8.49 16.59
N ASN A 44 11.80 -7.26 16.25
CA ASN A 44 11.96 -6.17 17.20
C ASN A 44 10.61 -5.44 17.32
N ASP A 45 10.01 -5.48 18.51
CA ASP A 45 8.68 -4.90 18.75
C ASP A 45 8.67 -3.37 18.60
N ALA A 46 9.73 -2.67 19.03
CA ALA A 46 9.83 -1.22 18.87
C ALA A 46 9.91 -0.82 17.39
N LEU A 47 10.61 -1.61 16.56
CA LEU A 47 10.65 -1.39 15.12
C LEU A 47 9.28 -1.64 14.47
N LEU A 48 8.58 -2.70 14.87
CA LEU A 48 7.25 -3.03 14.36
C LEU A 48 6.22 -1.93 14.71
N GLU A 49 6.26 -1.43 15.95
CA GLU A 49 5.40 -0.35 16.40
C GLU A 49 5.68 0.94 15.61
N LEU A 50 6.95 1.33 15.48
CA LEU A 50 7.35 2.49 14.69
C LEU A 50 6.85 2.39 13.24
N ALA A 51 7.05 1.24 12.60
CA ALA A 51 6.61 1.02 11.22
C ALA A 51 5.09 1.14 11.06
N LYS A 52 4.30 0.65 12.02
CA LYS A 52 2.84 0.78 12.01
C LYS A 52 2.37 2.22 12.21
N LEU A 53 2.96 2.92 13.17
CA LEU A 53 2.63 4.32 13.47
C LEU A 53 2.97 5.23 12.29
N ASP A 54 4.18 5.10 11.74
CA ASP A 54 4.61 5.85 10.54
C ASP A 54 3.69 5.55 9.34
N PHE A 55 3.35 4.27 9.14
CA PHE A 55 2.42 3.90 8.07
C PHE A 55 1.06 4.58 8.24
N ASN A 56 0.48 4.57 9.44
CA ASN A 56 -0.82 5.20 9.68
C ASN A 56 -0.74 6.73 9.56
N LEU A 57 0.33 7.35 10.04
CA LEU A 57 0.54 8.80 9.93
C LEU A 57 0.54 9.25 8.47
N LEU A 58 1.36 8.60 7.63
CA LEU A 58 1.39 8.89 6.20
C LEU A 58 0.05 8.59 5.52
N GLN A 59 -0.67 7.55 5.97
CA GLN A 59 -2.01 7.25 5.44
C GLN A 59 -3.01 8.37 5.74
N CYS A 60 -2.97 8.96 6.94
CA CYS A 60 -3.79 10.13 7.28
C CYS A 60 -3.49 11.31 6.36
N LEU A 61 -2.21 11.62 6.12
CA LEU A 61 -1.81 12.68 5.18
C LEU A 61 -2.32 12.41 3.77
N HIS A 62 -2.17 11.18 3.27
CA HIS A 62 -2.67 10.80 1.96
C HIS A 62 -4.21 10.90 1.84
N HIS A 63 -4.94 10.62 2.92
CA HIS A 63 -6.39 10.82 2.96
C HIS A 63 -6.78 12.29 2.87
N ASP A 64 -6.02 13.19 3.49
CA ASP A 64 -6.28 14.64 3.39
C ASP A 64 -5.95 15.16 1.98
N GLU A 65 -4.88 14.66 1.36
CA GLU A 65 -4.51 14.97 -0.03
C GLU A 65 -5.59 14.51 -1.01
N ILE A 66 -5.99 13.24 -0.96
CA ILE A 66 -6.99 12.70 -1.89
C ILE A 66 -8.37 13.34 -1.67
N LYS A 67 -8.71 13.73 -0.44
CA LYS A 67 -9.92 14.49 -0.15
C LYS A 67 -9.90 15.84 -0.85
N SER A 68 -8.79 16.57 -0.73
CA SER A 68 -8.59 17.85 -1.41
C SER A 68 -8.69 17.72 -2.93
N ILE A 69 -8.03 16.71 -3.50
CA ILE A 69 -8.07 16.42 -4.95
C ILE A 69 -9.48 16.02 -5.40
N SER A 70 -10.19 15.24 -4.60
CA SER A 70 -11.56 14.81 -4.92
C SER A 70 -12.55 15.97 -4.90
N ILE A 71 -12.40 16.92 -3.96
CA ILE A 71 -13.20 18.15 -3.94
C ILE A 71 -12.92 18.97 -5.21
N TRP A 72 -11.65 19.21 -5.52
CA TRP A 72 -11.25 19.92 -6.74
C TRP A 72 -11.80 19.26 -8.02
N TRP A 73 -11.74 17.94 -8.11
CA TRP A 73 -12.26 17.18 -9.23
C TRP A 73 -13.77 17.31 -9.41
N ASN A 74 -14.52 17.30 -8.31
CA ASN A 74 -15.96 17.51 -8.32
C ASN A 74 -16.34 18.95 -8.74
N ASP A 75 -15.57 19.93 -8.28
CA ASP A 75 -15.80 21.36 -8.57
C ASP A 75 -15.50 21.74 -10.03
N LEU A 76 -14.68 20.95 -10.74
CA LEU A 76 -14.36 21.17 -12.15
C LEU A 76 -15.57 21.06 -13.09
N PHE A 77 -16.73 20.53 -12.65
CA PHE A 77 -17.93 20.25 -13.46
C PHE A 77 -17.70 19.37 -14.72
N LEU A 78 -16.45 18.95 -14.97
CA LEU A 78 -16.04 18.18 -16.15
C LEU A 78 -16.61 16.76 -16.16
N THR A 79 -16.82 16.15 -14.99
CA THR A 79 -17.40 14.80 -14.86
C THR A 79 -18.82 14.71 -15.41
N LYS A 80 -19.59 15.80 -15.36
CA LYS A 80 -20.94 15.86 -15.95
C LYS A 80 -20.95 16.16 -17.44
N ASN A 81 -19.92 16.83 -17.95
CA ASN A 81 -19.84 17.28 -19.35
C ASN A 81 -19.02 16.35 -20.26
N LEU A 82 -18.17 15.48 -19.70
CA LEU A 82 -17.29 14.57 -20.43
C LEU A 82 -17.68 13.10 -20.18
N SER A 83 -18.89 12.72 -20.58
CA SER A 83 -19.42 11.35 -20.40
C SER A 83 -18.61 10.25 -21.09
N PHE A 84 -17.74 10.62 -22.06
CA PHE A 84 -16.82 9.70 -22.71
C PHE A 84 -15.54 9.43 -21.91
N ALA A 85 -15.17 10.33 -20.98
CA ALA A 85 -13.97 10.22 -20.19
C ALA A 85 -14.20 9.30 -18.98
N ARG A 86 -13.15 8.59 -18.55
CA ARG A 86 -13.22 7.73 -17.36
C ARG A 86 -12.96 8.57 -16.10
N ASP A 87 -13.81 8.41 -15.11
CA ASP A 87 -13.56 8.93 -13.76
C ASP A 87 -12.59 7.99 -13.03
N ARG A 88 -11.36 8.46 -12.80
CA ARG A 88 -10.21 7.68 -12.30
C ARG A 88 -9.32 8.47 -11.33
N VAL A 89 -9.86 9.50 -10.67
CA VAL A 89 -9.05 10.37 -9.81
C VAL A 89 -8.34 9.63 -8.68
N VAL A 90 -8.98 8.60 -8.12
CA VAL A 90 -8.39 7.79 -7.07
C VAL A 90 -7.22 6.95 -7.60
N GLU A 91 -7.38 6.33 -8.76
CA GLU A 91 -6.33 5.54 -9.41
C GLU A 91 -5.19 6.41 -9.94
N CYS A 92 -5.43 7.67 -10.29
CA CYS A 92 -4.39 8.62 -10.67
C CYS A 92 -3.58 9.12 -9.48
N TYR A 93 -4.14 9.10 -8.27
CA TYR A 93 -3.43 9.43 -7.04
C TYR A 93 -2.57 8.26 -6.53
N TYR A 94 -2.99 7.02 -6.84
CA TYR A 94 -2.33 5.78 -6.43
C TYR A 94 -1.05 5.47 -7.23
#